data_AF-A0A321LIZ3-F1
#
_entry.id   AF-A0A321LIZ3-F1
#
_cell.length_a   1.000
_cell.length_b   1.000
_cell.length_c   1.000
_cell.angle_alpha   90.00
_cell.angle_beta   90.00
_cell.angle_gamma   90.00
#
_symmetry.space_group_name_H-M   'P 1'
#
loop_
_entity.id
_entity.type
_entity.pdbx_description
1 polymer ?
#
loop_
_entity_poly.entity_id
_entity_poly.type
_entity_poly.pdbx_seq_one_letter_code
_entity_poly.pdbx_strand_id
1 'polypeptide(L)'
;MLVQSHQDRHSDRTLALAGLLFGLVLLVFWLVAQHFSVEAHIGGHMPSAFLSFALLLAPYWFFGFGAAGLLQQKLSHPAARVLAPGLLVLPYLLFSIPRGEFEWSYAAIFFAIPVGLAALFEFAPPGTQKLCWQDVLALAIIGVPVEFRLLAGSFPHPGLSALPKFLLLDAALYSFLVVRRLEGVGYDFRARAQDVLIGLREWAFFAPIAIGLGLTLGFITFHRVMPLASTIGSALMITFFFVAIPEELFFRGLLQNMLEARIGHPRSLFVAAVIFGLSHFNKPLPFNWRYVLLATIAGLFYGRAWRSRRRLFASGITHTLVDVVWGLWFK
;
A
#
# COMPACT_ATOMS: atom_id res chain seq x y z
N MET A 1 7.50 -26.50 -25.40
CA MET A 1 7.05 -25.38 -26.25
C MET A 1 5.55 -25.07 -26.14
N LEU A 2 4.62 -26.03 -26.30
CA LEU A 2 3.17 -25.76 -26.27
C LEU A 2 2.63 -25.21 -24.92
N VAL A 3 3.10 -25.73 -23.78
CA VAL A 3 2.66 -25.30 -22.44
C VAL A 3 3.11 -23.87 -22.11
N GLN A 4 4.35 -23.52 -22.48
CA GLN A 4 4.92 -22.18 -22.32
C GLN A 4 4.13 -21.15 -23.15
N SER A 5 3.76 -21.52 -24.38
CA SER A 5 2.95 -20.67 -25.29
C SER A 5 1.53 -20.36 -24.77
N HIS A 6 0.98 -21.21 -23.90
CA HIS A 6 -0.34 -21.00 -23.30
C HIS A 6 -0.26 -20.10 -22.06
N GLN A 7 0.80 -20.26 -21.26
CA GLN A 7 1.03 -19.49 -20.05
C GLN A 7 1.39 -18.03 -20.37
N ASP A 8 2.18 -17.81 -21.42
CA ASP A 8 2.52 -16.47 -21.93
C ASP A 8 1.29 -15.74 -22.46
N ARG A 9 0.45 -16.41 -23.28
CA ARG A 9 -0.80 -15.85 -23.81
C ARG A 9 -1.82 -15.46 -22.74
N HIS A 10 -1.87 -16.20 -21.63
CA HIS A 10 -2.76 -15.87 -20.50
C HIS A 10 -2.25 -14.65 -19.72
N SER A 11 -0.92 -14.54 -19.54
CA SER A 11 -0.28 -13.38 -18.92
C SER A 11 -0.52 -12.11 -19.74
N ASP A 12 -0.37 -12.19 -21.06
CA ASP A 12 -0.56 -11.04 -21.96
C ASP A 12 -1.99 -10.49 -21.93
N ARG A 13 -3.00 -11.38 -21.95
CA ARG A 13 -4.41 -10.98 -21.82
C ARG A 13 -4.71 -10.34 -20.47
N THR A 14 -4.11 -10.84 -19.40
CA THR A 14 -4.31 -10.30 -18.04
C THR A 14 -3.76 -8.89 -17.94
N LEU A 15 -2.57 -8.62 -18.50
CA LEU A 15 -1.95 -7.31 -18.49
C LEU A 15 -2.61 -6.32 -19.45
N ALA A 16 -3.11 -6.78 -20.60
CA ALA A 16 -3.91 -5.96 -21.49
C ALA A 16 -5.19 -5.46 -20.80
N LEU A 17 -5.91 -6.35 -20.12
CA LEU A 17 -7.06 -5.97 -19.29
C LEU A 17 -6.65 -5.01 -18.17
N ALA A 18 -5.53 -5.28 -17.50
CA ALA A 18 -4.98 -4.39 -16.47
C ALA A 18 -4.73 -2.98 -17.02
N GLY A 19 -4.22 -2.84 -18.24
CA GLY A 19 -4.00 -1.56 -18.92
C GLY A 19 -5.29 -0.80 -19.21
N LEU A 20 -6.33 -1.48 -19.71
CA LEU A 20 -7.65 -0.88 -19.92
C LEU A 20 -8.25 -0.39 -18.60
N LEU A 21 -8.21 -1.22 -17.55
CA LEU A 21 -8.72 -0.86 -16.23
C LEU A 21 -7.89 0.26 -15.60
N PHE A 22 -6.58 0.30 -15.84
CA PHE A 22 -5.71 1.37 -15.36
C PHE A 22 -6.11 2.72 -15.95
N GLY A 23 -6.40 2.78 -17.26
CA GLY A 23 -6.92 3.99 -17.91
C GLY A 23 -8.24 4.46 -17.30
N LEU A 24 -9.15 3.53 -16.98
CA LEU A 24 -10.40 3.85 -16.29
C LEU A 24 -10.15 4.37 -14.87
N VAL A 25 -9.26 3.74 -14.10
CA VAL A 25 -8.89 4.19 -12.76
C VAL A 25 -8.29 5.60 -12.79
N LEU A 26 -7.40 5.88 -13.74
CA LEU A 26 -6.85 7.22 -13.95
C LEU A 26 -7.94 8.22 -14.31
N LEU A 27 -8.88 7.88 -15.20
CA LEU A 27 -10.01 8.77 -15.51
C LEU A 27 -10.84 9.08 -14.26
N VAL A 28 -11.13 8.08 -13.43
CA VAL A 28 -11.86 8.28 -12.17
C VAL A 28 -11.09 9.20 -11.23
N PHE A 29 -9.79 8.99 -11.04
CA PHE A 29 -8.97 9.87 -10.21
C PHE A 29 -8.88 11.29 -10.76
N TRP A 30 -8.84 11.45 -12.08
CA TRP A 30 -8.87 12.76 -12.73
C TRP A 30 -10.19 13.49 -12.43
N LEU A 31 -11.33 12.81 -12.59
CA LEU A 31 -12.65 13.39 -12.29
C LEU A 31 -12.80 13.73 -10.80
N VAL A 32 -12.28 12.88 -9.91
CA VAL A 32 -12.25 13.15 -8.46
C VAL A 32 -11.37 14.36 -8.15
N ALA A 33 -10.19 14.47 -8.78
CA ALA A 33 -9.32 15.61 -8.58
C ALA A 33 -9.95 16.92 -9.07
N GLN A 34 -10.71 16.89 -10.17
CA GLN A 34 -11.50 18.03 -10.63
C GLN A 34 -12.64 18.36 -9.65
N HIS A 35 -13.38 17.35 -9.18
CA HIS A 35 -14.47 17.54 -8.23
C HIS A 35 -14.02 18.22 -6.92
N PHE A 36 -12.84 17.84 -6.42
CA PHE A 36 -12.25 18.45 -5.23
C PHE A 36 -11.35 19.66 -5.53
N SER A 37 -11.33 20.15 -6.79
CA SER A 37 -10.56 21.32 -7.21
C SER A 37 -9.08 21.25 -6.79
N VAL A 38 -8.45 20.07 -6.94
CA VAL A 38 -7.06 19.82 -6.51
C VAL A 38 -6.10 20.83 -7.13
N GLU A 39 -6.30 21.21 -8.40
CA GLU A 39 -5.48 22.19 -9.10
C GLU A 39 -5.36 23.54 -8.34
N ALA A 40 -6.46 24.00 -7.74
CA ALA A 40 -6.47 25.22 -6.93
C ALA A 40 -5.64 25.06 -5.64
N HIS A 41 -5.63 23.85 -5.06
CA HIS A 41 -4.89 23.55 -3.83
C HIS A 41 -3.39 23.39 -4.08
N ILE A 42 -3.00 22.94 -5.27
CA ILE A 42 -1.59 22.76 -5.65
C ILE A 42 -1.01 23.94 -6.42
N GLY A 43 -1.78 25.02 -6.63
CA GLY A 43 -1.28 26.23 -7.31
C GLY A 43 -0.93 26.03 -8.79
N GLY A 44 -1.63 25.16 -9.51
CA GLY A 44 -1.41 24.90 -10.95
C GLY A 44 -0.50 23.69 -11.25
N HIS A 45 -0.05 23.57 -12.50
CA HIS A 45 0.69 22.42 -13.05
C HIS A 45 0.01 21.07 -12.83
N MET A 46 -1.31 21.03 -12.91
CA MET A 46 -2.09 19.80 -12.76
C MET A 46 -1.62 18.65 -13.69
N PRO A 47 -1.25 18.89 -14.97
CA PRO A 47 -0.77 17.81 -15.84
C PRO A 47 0.49 17.12 -15.33
N SER A 48 1.47 17.86 -14.78
CA SER A 48 2.71 17.25 -14.29
C SER A 48 2.50 16.51 -12.97
N ALA A 49 1.68 17.06 -12.06
CA ALA A 49 1.29 16.39 -10.83
C ALA A 49 0.49 15.10 -11.10
N PHE A 50 -0.45 15.15 -12.04
CA PHE A 50 -1.25 13.98 -12.40
C PHE A 50 -0.42 12.93 -13.14
N LEU A 51 0.52 13.32 -14.00
CA LEU A 51 1.45 12.39 -14.63
C LEU A 51 2.37 11.72 -13.61
N SER A 52 2.88 12.49 -12.64
CA SER A 52 3.65 11.96 -11.50
C SER A 52 2.84 10.91 -10.73
N PHE A 53 1.59 11.25 -10.37
CA PHE A 53 0.67 10.31 -9.74
C PHE A 53 0.43 9.06 -10.58
N ALA A 54 0.18 9.21 -11.88
CA ALA A 54 -0.07 8.07 -12.77
C ALA A 54 1.15 7.14 -12.85
N LEU A 55 2.36 7.69 -12.91
CA LEU A 55 3.59 6.89 -12.93
C LEU A 55 3.86 6.16 -11.60
N LEU A 56 3.45 6.73 -10.47
CA LEU A 56 3.52 6.08 -9.16
C LEU A 56 2.39 5.06 -8.93
N LEU A 57 1.23 5.27 -9.56
CA LEU A 57 0.15 4.29 -9.51
C LEU A 57 0.42 3.08 -10.42
N ALA A 58 1.27 3.23 -11.44
CA ALA A 58 1.50 2.17 -12.42
C ALA A 58 2.15 0.92 -11.82
N PRO A 59 3.31 0.94 -11.11
CA PRO A 59 3.88 -0.26 -10.52
C PRO A 59 2.95 -0.86 -9.46
N TYR A 60 2.39 -0.01 -8.58
CA TYR A 60 1.31 -0.36 -7.66
C TYR A 60 0.20 -1.17 -8.35
N TRP A 61 -0.29 -0.73 -9.51
CA TRP A 61 -1.38 -1.39 -10.21
C TRP A 61 -0.93 -2.67 -10.92
N PHE A 62 0.06 -2.58 -11.80
CA PHE A 62 0.46 -3.68 -12.67
C PHE A 62 1.08 -4.85 -11.91
N PHE A 63 1.72 -4.62 -10.75
CA PHE A 63 2.13 -5.72 -9.87
C PHE A 63 0.95 -6.53 -9.33
N GLY A 64 -0.20 -5.89 -9.08
CA GLY A 64 -1.45 -6.56 -8.71
C GLY A 64 -2.02 -7.47 -9.81
N PHE A 65 -1.53 -7.35 -11.04
CA PHE A 65 -1.89 -8.20 -12.19
C PHE A 65 -0.74 -9.10 -12.67
N GLY A 66 0.34 -9.22 -11.90
CA GLY A 66 1.41 -10.18 -12.15
C GLY A 66 2.63 -9.64 -12.91
N ALA A 67 2.78 -8.32 -13.07
CA ALA A 67 3.94 -7.74 -13.77
C ALA A 67 5.30 -8.12 -13.15
N ALA A 68 5.34 -8.52 -11.87
CA ALA A 68 6.56 -8.95 -11.20
C ALA A 68 7.20 -10.17 -11.89
N GLY A 69 6.37 -11.14 -12.33
CA GLY A 69 6.86 -12.32 -13.04
C GLY A 69 7.50 -11.97 -14.39
N LEU A 70 6.95 -10.98 -15.10
CA LEU A 70 7.56 -10.49 -16.34
C LEU A 70 8.91 -9.80 -16.09
N LEU A 71 9.00 -8.97 -15.04
CA LEU A 71 10.26 -8.31 -14.71
C LEU A 71 11.32 -9.32 -14.27
N GLN A 72 10.95 -10.35 -13.51
CA GLN A 72 11.86 -11.44 -13.13
C GLN A 72 12.42 -12.18 -14.36
N GLN A 73 11.62 -12.35 -15.41
CA GLN A 73 12.04 -13.00 -16.66
C GLN A 73 12.90 -12.08 -17.54
N LYS A 74 12.51 -10.81 -17.68
CA LYS A 74 13.19 -9.84 -18.55
C LYS A 74 14.51 -9.32 -17.97
N LEU A 75 14.61 -9.15 -16.66
CA LEU A 75 15.80 -8.64 -15.99
C LEU A 75 16.73 -9.79 -15.59
N SER A 76 17.46 -10.31 -16.58
CA SER A 76 18.39 -11.43 -16.41
C SER A 76 19.69 -11.05 -15.70
N HIS A 77 20.19 -9.82 -15.91
CA HIS A 77 21.46 -9.35 -15.35
C HIS A 77 21.29 -8.74 -13.94
N PRO A 78 22.16 -9.09 -12.96
CA PRO A 78 22.12 -8.53 -11.61
C PRO A 78 22.15 -7.00 -11.58
N ALA A 79 23.04 -6.37 -12.35
CA ALA A 79 23.14 -4.91 -12.42
C ALA A 79 21.83 -4.27 -12.92
N ALA A 80 21.15 -4.90 -13.90
CA ALA A 80 19.87 -4.40 -14.39
C ALA A 80 18.76 -4.54 -13.34
N ARG A 81 18.72 -5.65 -12.58
CA ARG A 81 17.78 -5.81 -11.46
C ARG A 81 17.99 -4.79 -10.34
N VAL A 82 19.25 -4.44 -10.09
CA VAL A 82 19.60 -3.47 -9.04
C VAL A 82 19.31 -2.03 -9.47
N LEU A 83 19.59 -1.67 -10.72
CA LEU A 83 19.46 -0.29 -11.21
C LEU A 83 18.06 0.06 -11.73
N ALA A 84 17.29 -0.91 -12.23
CA ALA A 84 15.95 -0.68 -12.76
C ALA A 84 14.99 0.08 -11.82
N PRO A 85 14.89 -0.22 -10.50
CA PRO A 85 14.00 0.52 -9.62
C PRO A 85 14.47 1.96 -9.35
N GLY A 86 15.70 2.33 -9.77
CA GLY A 86 16.14 3.73 -9.77
C GLY A 86 15.30 4.65 -10.65
N LEU A 87 14.55 4.09 -11.62
CA LEU A 87 13.57 4.82 -12.42
C LEU A 87 12.40 5.38 -11.61
N LEU A 88 12.19 4.91 -10.36
CA LEU A 88 11.17 5.47 -9.45
C LEU A 88 11.47 6.91 -9.02
N VAL A 89 12.63 7.49 -9.37
CA VAL A 89 12.89 8.92 -9.22
C VAL A 89 12.12 9.78 -10.25
N LEU A 90 11.75 9.22 -11.41
CA LEU A 90 11.14 9.97 -12.51
C LEU A 90 9.84 10.71 -12.13
N PRO A 91 8.90 10.12 -11.36
CA PRO A 91 7.70 10.83 -10.91
C PRO A 91 8.02 12.09 -10.10
N TYR A 92 9.07 12.05 -9.26
CA TYR A 92 9.52 13.23 -8.51
C TYR A 92 10.06 14.30 -9.46
N LEU A 93 10.93 13.92 -10.41
CA LEU A 93 11.49 14.87 -11.39
C LEU A 93 10.41 15.54 -12.24
N LEU A 94 9.44 14.76 -12.72
CA LEU A 94 8.32 15.25 -13.52
C LEU A 94 7.43 16.20 -12.73
N PHE A 95 7.27 15.94 -11.42
CA PHE A 95 6.55 16.84 -10.54
C PHE A 95 7.34 18.13 -10.29
N SER A 96 8.59 18.02 -9.84
CA SER A 96 9.31 19.12 -9.21
C SER A 96 9.99 20.08 -10.21
N ILE A 97 10.52 19.57 -11.34
CA ILE A 97 11.28 20.40 -12.30
C ILE A 97 10.42 21.47 -12.95
N PRO A 98 9.22 21.17 -13.53
CA PRO A 98 8.39 22.18 -14.17
C PRO A 98 7.89 23.27 -13.20
N ARG A 99 7.94 22.98 -11.90
CA ARG A 99 7.47 23.84 -10.81
C ARG A 99 8.60 24.66 -10.17
N GLY A 100 9.87 24.39 -10.51
CA GLY A 100 11.01 24.98 -9.82
C GLY A 100 11.19 24.52 -8.37
N GLU A 101 10.56 23.39 -7.99
CA GLU A 101 10.55 22.83 -6.63
C GLU A 101 11.54 21.65 -6.49
N PHE A 102 12.50 21.54 -7.40
CA PHE A 102 13.44 20.43 -7.42
C PHE A 102 14.51 20.58 -6.34
N GLU A 103 14.70 19.52 -5.55
CA GLU A 103 15.75 19.37 -4.56
C GLU A 103 16.56 18.09 -4.81
N TRP A 104 17.87 18.25 -4.84
CA TRP A 104 18.81 17.14 -5.05
C TRP A 104 18.74 16.08 -3.95
N SER A 105 18.45 16.49 -2.71
CA SER A 105 18.29 15.61 -1.56
C SER A 105 17.21 14.55 -1.80
N TYR A 106 16.01 14.96 -2.20
CA TYR A 106 14.91 14.04 -2.48
C TYR A 106 15.18 13.19 -3.72
N ALA A 107 15.75 13.75 -4.78
CA ALA A 107 16.12 12.97 -5.97
C ALA A 107 17.11 11.85 -5.62
N ALA A 108 18.14 12.17 -4.82
CA ALA A 108 19.12 11.20 -4.35
C ALA A 108 18.47 10.12 -3.46
N ILE A 109 17.59 10.51 -2.53
CA ILE A 109 16.87 9.55 -1.67
C ILE A 109 15.98 8.62 -2.50
N PHE A 110 15.20 9.17 -3.42
CA PHE A 110 14.27 8.42 -4.27
C PHE A 110 14.95 7.52 -5.30
N PHE A 111 16.21 7.79 -5.63
CA PHE A 111 17.04 6.86 -6.39
C PHE A 111 17.71 5.82 -5.48
N ALA A 112 18.29 6.26 -4.36
CA ALA A 112 19.11 5.42 -3.50
C ALA A 112 18.32 4.37 -2.73
N ILE A 113 17.11 4.69 -2.24
CA ILE A 113 16.29 3.73 -1.49
C ILE A 113 15.92 2.53 -2.38
N PRO A 114 15.27 2.68 -3.55
CA PRO A 114 14.88 1.53 -4.36
C PRO A 114 16.07 0.71 -4.87
N VAL A 115 17.14 1.38 -5.30
CA VAL A 115 18.38 0.72 -5.77
C VAL A 115 19.07 0.00 -4.62
N GLY A 116 19.16 0.62 -3.44
CA GLY A 116 19.78 0.04 -2.24
C GLY A 116 19.02 -1.18 -1.72
N LEU A 117 17.69 -1.14 -1.71
CA LEU A 117 16.85 -2.31 -1.36
C LEU A 117 17.01 -3.46 -2.36
N ALA A 118 17.05 -3.16 -3.66
CA ALA A 118 17.30 -4.15 -4.69
C ALA A 118 18.72 -4.74 -4.57
N ALA A 119 19.74 -3.91 -4.33
CA ALA A 119 21.12 -4.35 -4.10
C ALA A 119 21.22 -5.26 -2.86
N LEU A 120 20.54 -4.90 -1.76
CA LEU A 120 20.51 -5.70 -0.53
C LEU A 120 20.02 -7.13 -0.82
N PHE A 121 18.90 -7.27 -1.53
CA PHE A 121 18.34 -8.59 -1.82
C PHE A 121 19.07 -9.35 -2.93
N GLU A 122 19.64 -8.65 -3.91
CA GLU A 122 20.40 -9.27 -5.00
C GLU A 122 21.74 -9.84 -4.49
N PHE A 123 22.48 -9.08 -3.68
CA PHE A 123 23.84 -9.44 -3.27
C PHE A 123 23.92 -10.09 -1.87
N ALA A 124 22.90 -9.93 -1.04
CA ALA A 124 22.79 -10.60 0.26
C ALA A 124 21.42 -11.26 0.46
N PRO A 125 20.99 -12.20 -0.43
CA PRO A 125 19.66 -12.79 -0.36
C PRO A 125 19.44 -13.57 0.95
N PRO A 126 18.24 -13.49 1.57
CA PRO A 126 17.92 -14.23 2.81
C PRO A 126 17.99 -15.76 2.71
N GLY A 127 17.96 -16.33 1.49
CA GLY A 127 17.97 -17.77 1.24
C GLY A 127 16.73 -18.54 1.72
N THR A 128 15.76 -17.87 2.35
CA THR A 128 14.54 -18.47 2.90
C THR A 128 13.33 -17.53 2.76
N GLN A 129 12.12 -18.08 2.90
CA GLN A 129 10.89 -17.29 2.98
C GLN A 129 10.60 -16.74 4.40
N LYS A 130 11.46 -17.05 5.38
CA LYS A 130 11.32 -16.59 6.77
C LYS A 130 11.82 -15.16 6.90
N LEU A 131 11.36 -14.45 7.94
CA LEU A 131 11.89 -13.14 8.29
C LEU A 131 13.38 -13.24 8.66
N CYS A 132 14.22 -12.51 7.94
CA CYS A 132 15.65 -12.38 8.16
C CYS A 132 16.05 -10.92 8.45
N TRP A 133 17.32 -10.68 8.79
CA TRP A 133 17.79 -9.32 9.13
C TRP A 133 17.70 -8.34 7.95
N GLN A 134 17.88 -8.82 6.71
CA GLN A 134 17.72 -8.02 5.49
C GLN A 134 16.29 -7.50 5.37
N ASP A 135 15.32 -8.34 5.72
CA ASP A 135 13.90 -7.99 5.68
C ASP A 135 13.57 -6.95 6.73
N VAL A 136 14.14 -7.08 7.94
CA VAL A 136 13.98 -6.09 9.01
C VAL A 136 14.57 -4.75 8.60
N LEU A 137 15.76 -4.74 7.99
CA LEU A 137 16.38 -3.53 7.47
C LEU A 137 15.53 -2.89 6.36
N ALA A 138 15.06 -3.70 5.39
CA ALA A 138 14.20 -3.22 4.31
C ALA A 138 12.88 -2.63 4.84
N LEU A 139 12.20 -3.34 5.76
CA LEU A 139 10.98 -2.87 6.40
C LEU A 139 11.21 -1.58 7.19
N ALA A 140 12.38 -1.41 7.84
CA ALA A 140 12.72 -0.17 8.53
C ALA A 140 12.96 0.99 7.55
N ILE A 141 13.72 0.76 6.47
CA ILE A 141 13.99 1.76 5.42
C ILE A 141 12.69 2.25 4.77
N ILE A 142 11.68 1.39 4.65
CA ILE A 142 10.36 1.75 4.09
C ILE A 142 9.46 2.38 5.17
N GLY A 143 9.33 1.72 6.32
CA GLY A 143 8.32 2.06 7.33
C GLY A 143 8.65 3.32 8.14
N VAL A 144 9.91 3.53 8.51
CA VAL A 144 10.33 4.68 9.35
C VAL A 144 10.07 6.01 8.64
N PRO A 145 10.45 6.22 7.37
CA PRO A 145 10.13 7.47 6.67
C PRO A 145 8.63 7.74 6.55
N VAL A 146 7.81 6.71 6.40
CA VAL A 146 6.33 6.85 6.33
C VAL A 146 5.76 7.23 7.69
N GLU A 147 6.17 6.53 8.76
CA GLU A 147 5.63 6.72 10.10
C GLU A 147 5.98 8.10 10.68
N PHE A 148 7.21 8.58 10.43
CA PHE A 148 7.68 9.89 10.89
C PHE A 148 7.53 11.00 9.85
N ARG A 149 6.90 10.71 8.70
CA ARG A 149 6.65 11.67 7.61
C ARG A 149 7.93 12.37 7.12
N LEU A 150 9.06 11.67 7.12
CA LEU A 150 10.39 12.24 6.81
C LEU A 150 10.50 12.78 5.37
N LEU A 151 9.63 12.30 4.48
CA LEU A 151 9.60 12.69 3.07
C LEU A 151 8.40 13.60 2.73
N ALA A 152 7.71 14.16 3.72
CA ALA A 152 6.54 15.01 3.47
C ALA A 152 6.86 16.27 2.65
N GLY A 153 8.10 16.77 2.73
CA GLY A 153 8.53 17.94 1.97
C GLY A 153 8.82 17.69 0.49
N SER A 154 8.86 16.43 0.03
CA SER A 154 9.21 16.13 -1.36
C SER A 154 8.08 16.43 -2.36
N PHE A 155 6.84 16.52 -1.88
CA PHE A 155 5.67 16.98 -2.65
C PHE A 155 4.94 18.01 -1.77
N PRO A 156 5.45 19.26 -1.69
CA PRO A 156 5.11 20.21 -0.63
C PRO A 156 3.76 20.91 -0.85
N HIS A 157 2.72 20.16 -1.22
CA HIS A 157 1.39 20.68 -1.50
C HIS A 157 0.29 19.88 -0.76
N PRO A 158 -0.77 20.56 -0.29
CA PRO A 158 -1.93 19.88 0.28
C PRO A 158 -2.52 18.83 -0.67
N GLY A 159 -2.92 17.69 -0.13
CA GLY A 159 -3.47 16.57 -0.92
C GLY A 159 -2.43 15.66 -1.58
N LEU A 160 -1.15 16.07 -1.66
CA LEU A 160 -0.09 15.30 -2.33
C LEU A 160 0.75 14.43 -1.39
N SER A 161 0.45 14.44 -0.09
CA SER A 161 1.21 13.71 0.96
C SER A 161 1.30 12.18 0.79
N ALA A 162 0.50 11.61 -0.11
CA ALA A 162 0.54 10.18 -0.42
C ALA A 162 1.61 9.82 -1.46
N LEU A 163 1.96 10.72 -2.39
CA LEU A 163 2.94 10.45 -3.46
C LEU A 163 4.29 9.88 -2.98
N PRO A 164 4.95 10.42 -1.92
CA PRO A 164 6.19 9.82 -1.45
C PRO A 164 5.98 8.43 -0.83
N LYS A 165 4.78 8.15 -0.29
CA LYS A 165 4.43 6.81 0.21
C LYS A 165 4.27 5.82 -0.92
N PHE A 166 3.66 6.22 -2.04
CA PHE A 166 3.57 5.37 -3.24
C PHE A 166 4.96 5.02 -3.78
N LEU A 167 5.90 5.96 -3.76
CA LEU A 167 7.27 5.69 -4.21
C LEU A 167 7.95 4.63 -3.34
N LEU A 168 7.85 4.75 -2.01
CA LEU A 168 8.37 3.73 -1.08
C LEU A 168 7.63 2.39 -1.21
N LEU A 169 6.33 2.44 -1.50
CA LEU A 169 5.50 1.28 -1.75
C LEU A 169 5.92 0.54 -3.03
N ASP A 170 6.18 1.26 -4.12
CA ASP A 170 6.69 0.70 -5.37
C ASP A 170 8.10 0.14 -5.19
N ALA A 171 8.94 0.80 -4.40
CA ALA A 171 10.25 0.29 -4.01
C ALA A 171 10.13 -1.04 -3.24
N ALA A 172 9.15 -1.13 -2.32
CA ALA A 172 8.85 -2.35 -1.60
C ALA A 172 8.33 -3.45 -2.53
N LEU A 173 7.36 -3.15 -3.39
CA LEU A 173 6.79 -4.10 -4.34
C LEU A 173 7.87 -4.65 -5.27
N TYR A 174 8.71 -3.78 -5.84
CA TYR A 174 9.82 -4.21 -6.69
C TYR A 174 10.80 -5.10 -5.91
N SER A 175 11.26 -4.64 -4.76
CA SER A 175 12.29 -5.34 -3.97
C SER A 175 11.80 -6.70 -3.47
N PHE A 176 10.58 -6.77 -2.92
CA PHE A 176 10.04 -7.99 -2.35
C PHE A 176 9.48 -8.95 -3.40
N LEU A 177 8.84 -8.46 -4.46
CA LEU A 177 8.23 -9.33 -5.48
C LEU A 177 9.21 -9.70 -6.59
N VAL A 178 10.06 -8.78 -7.07
CA VAL A 178 10.94 -9.03 -8.23
C VAL A 178 12.28 -9.60 -7.79
N VAL A 179 12.96 -8.94 -6.86
CA VAL A 179 14.34 -9.31 -6.48
C VAL A 179 14.35 -10.41 -5.42
N ARG A 180 13.73 -10.17 -4.26
CA ARG A 180 13.65 -11.13 -3.15
C ARG A 180 12.75 -12.33 -3.45
N ARG A 181 11.74 -12.16 -4.32
CA ARG A 181 10.76 -13.19 -4.70
C ARG A 181 10.03 -13.79 -3.48
N LEU A 182 9.55 -12.93 -2.59
CA LEU A 182 8.74 -13.33 -1.44
C LEU A 182 7.42 -13.92 -1.92
N GLU A 183 7.15 -15.16 -1.51
CA GLU A 183 5.91 -15.86 -1.85
C GLU A 183 4.80 -15.55 -0.84
N GLY A 184 3.54 -15.75 -1.24
CA GLY A 184 2.40 -15.66 -0.33
C GLY A 184 2.03 -14.25 0.14
N VAL A 185 2.59 -13.20 -0.46
CA VAL A 185 2.27 -11.78 -0.17
C VAL A 185 0.78 -11.49 -0.39
N GLY A 186 0.20 -12.06 -1.45
CA GLY A 186 -1.23 -11.89 -1.74
C GLY A 186 -1.58 -10.57 -2.43
N TYR A 187 -0.61 -9.90 -3.05
CA TYR A 187 -0.80 -8.68 -3.83
C TYR A 187 -1.41 -9.02 -5.20
N ASP A 188 -2.73 -9.15 -5.23
CA ASP A 188 -3.51 -9.56 -6.40
C ASP A 188 -4.82 -8.76 -6.47
N PHE A 189 -4.98 -7.97 -7.53
CA PHE A 189 -6.15 -7.11 -7.77
C PHE A 189 -7.23 -7.75 -8.64
N ARG A 190 -7.06 -9.01 -9.03
CA ARG A 190 -8.12 -9.78 -9.71
C ARG A 190 -9.18 -10.16 -8.68
N ALA A 191 -10.11 -9.24 -8.42
CA ALA A 191 -11.11 -9.35 -7.38
C ALA A 191 -11.92 -10.65 -7.49
N ARG A 192 -12.20 -11.28 -6.35
CA ARG A 192 -13.06 -12.47 -6.25
C ARG A 192 -14.19 -12.18 -5.29
N ALA A 193 -15.37 -12.76 -5.54
CA ALA A 193 -16.50 -12.66 -4.62
C ALA A 193 -16.14 -13.14 -3.20
N GLN A 194 -15.24 -14.13 -3.09
CA GLN A 194 -14.73 -14.61 -1.81
C GLN A 194 -13.93 -13.54 -1.04
N ASP A 195 -13.21 -12.64 -1.73
CA ASP A 195 -12.47 -11.55 -1.07
C ASP A 195 -13.44 -10.59 -0.39
N VAL A 196 -14.53 -10.25 -1.10
CA VAL A 196 -15.63 -9.42 -0.59
C VAL A 196 -16.30 -10.07 0.60
N LEU A 197 -16.67 -11.35 0.48
CA LEU A 197 -17.32 -12.07 1.56
C LEU A 197 -16.44 -12.19 2.81
N ILE A 198 -15.14 -12.50 2.65
CA ILE A 198 -14.20 -12.59 3.77
C ILE A 198 -14.02 -11.21 4.40
N GLY A 199 -13.88 -10.15 3.61
CA GLY A 199 -13.72 -8.79 4.12
C GLY A 199 -14.93 -8.32 4.92
N LEU A 200 -16.14 -8.53 4.39
CA LEU A 200 -17.39 -8.22 5.08
C LEU A 200 -17.56 -9.03 6.36
N ARG A 201 -17.20 -10.32 6.34
CA ARG A 201 -17.26 -11.19 7.52
C ARG A 201 -16.35 -10.68 8.64
N GLU A 202 -15.09 -10.41 8.34
CA GLU A 202 -14.14 -9.95 9.38
C GLU A 202 -14.50 -8.56 9.88
N TRP A 203 -14.99 -7.66 9.02
CA TRP A 203 -15.55 -6.38 9.44
C TRP A 203 -16.75 -6.55 10.37
N ALA A 204 -17.70 -7.44 10.02
CA ALA A 204 -18.89 -7.71 10.84
C ALA A 204 -18.54 -8.30 12.22
N PHE A 205 -17.47 -9.09 12.33
CA PHE A 205 -16.99 -9.58 13.63
C PHE A 205 -16.27 -8.51 14.44
N PHE A 206 -15.53 -7.61 13.79
CA PHE A 206 -14.82 -6.53 14.46
C PHE A 206 -15.76 -5.42 14.95
N ALA A 207 -16.72 -5.00 14.12
CA ALA A 207 -17.59 -3.85 14.36
C ALA A 207 -18.25 -3.82 15.76
N PRO A 208 -18.91 -4.88 16.27
CA PRO A 208 -19.52 -4.84 17.60
C PRO A 208 -18.48 -4.68 18.73
N ILE A 209 -17.30 -5.26 18.58
CA ILE A 209 -16.19 -5.13 19.55
C ILE A 209 -15.69 -3.68 19.54
N ALA A 210 -15.45 -3.13 18.37
CA ALA A 210 -14.97 -1.77 18.19
C ALA A 210 -15.97 -0.73 18.72
N ILE A 211 -17.26 -0.92 18.45
CA ILE A 211 -18.32 -0.02 18.94
C ILE A 211 -18.44 -0.10 20.45
N GLY A 212 -18.50 -1.31 21.03
CA GLY A 212 -18.58 -1.49 22.48
C GLY A 212 -17.38 -0.91 23.21
N LEU A 213 -16.16 -1.26 22.79
CA LEU A 213 -14.93 -0.72 23.39
C LEU A 213 -14.75 0.77 23.12
N GLY A 214 -15.03 1.23 21.90
CA GLY A 214 -14.88 2.63 21.54
C GLY A 214 -15.81 3.54 22.34
N LEU A 215 -17.07 3.14 22.56
CA LEU A 215 -18.02 3.91 23.38
C LEU A 215 -17.64 3.87 24.86
N THR A 216 -17.28 2.70 25.39
CA THR A 216 -16.90 2.55 26.82
C THR A 216 -15.62 3.30 27.17
N LEU A 217 -14.65 3.36 26.25
CA LEU A 217 -13.41 4.11 26.43
C LEU A 217 -13.56 5.62 26.11
N GLY A 218 -14.74 6.06 25.66
CA GLY A 218 -14.96 7.43 25.18
C GLY A 218 -14.04 7.80 24.02
N PHE A 219 -13.70 6.81 23.17
CA PHE A 219 -12.90 6.99 21.97
C PHE A 219 -13.74 7.39 20.77
N ILE A 220 -15.03 7.01 20.75
CA ILE A 220 -15.97 7.38 19.69
C ILE A 220 -17.25 7.96 20.22
N THR A 221 -17.87 8.77 19.37
CA THR A 221 -19.23 9.27 19.51
C THR A 221 -20.00 9.10 18.20
N PHE A 222 -21.19 8.51 18.28
CA PHE A 222 -22.02 8.29 17.10
C PHE A 222 -22.58 9.61 16.57
N HIS A 223 -22.31 9.89 15.29
CA HIS A 223 -22.77 11.06 14.59
C HIS A 223 -23.82 10.67 13.54
N ARG A 224 -25.07 11.09 13.76
CA ARG A 224 -26.21 10.76 12.89
C ARG A 224 -26.31 11.70 11.69
N VAL A 225 -25.27 11.76 10.88
CA VAL A 225 -25.29 12.46 9.59
C VAL A 225 -25.22 11.40 8.50
N MET A 226 -26.12 11.47 7.50
CA MET A 226 -26.04 10.63 6.32
C MET A 226 -25.23 11.37 5.24
N PRO A 227 -24.00 10.94 4.93
CA PRO A 227 -23.21 11.59 3.88
C PRO A 227 -23.82 11.33 2.50
N LEU A 228 -23.50 12.18 1.53
CA LEU A 228 -23.87 11.96 0.14
C LEU A 228 -23.23 10.65 -0.39
N ALA A 229 -23.92 9.99 -1.32
CA ALA A 229 -23.41 8.76 -1.94
C ALA A 229 -22.03 8.96 -2.60
N SER A 230 -21.77 10.13 -3.19
CA SER A 230 -20.47 10.51 -3.75
C SER A 230 -19.37 10.60 -2.69
N THR A 231 -19.68 11.09 -1.49
CA THR A 231 -18.76 11.14 -0.35
C THR A 231 -18.40 9.74 0.13
N ILE A 232 -19.40 8.86 0.25
CA ILE A 232 -19.16 7.45 0.63
C ILE A 232 -18.30 6.76 -0.42
N GLY A 233 -18.65 6.89 -1.71
CA GLY A 233 -17.91 6.28 -2.81
C GLY A 233 -16.47 6.76 -2.90
N SER A 234 -16.23 8.07 -2.79
CA SER A 234 -14.87 8.63 -2.77
C SER A 234 -14.09 8.21 -1.53
N ALA A 235 -14.70 8.18 -0.35
CA ALA A 235 -14.06 7.70 0.88
C ALA A 235 -13.64 6.22 0.78
N LEU A 236 -14.52 5.35 0.27
CA LEU A 236 -14.19 3.94 0.02
C LEU A 236 -13.01 3.81 -0.94
N MET A 237 -13.05 4.51 -2.07
CA MET A 237 -12.00 4.43 -3.09
C MET A 237 -10.66 4.96 -2.57
N ILE A 238 -10.64 6.17 -2.01
CA ILE A 238 -9.42 6.80 -1.51
C ILE A 238 -8.82 5.97 -0.37
N THR A 239 -9.64 5.55 0.59
CA THR A 239 -9.16 4.75 1.73
C THR A 239 -8.61 3.42 1.25
N PHE A 240 -9.27 2.74 0.30
CA PHE A 240 -8.79 1.47 -0.23
C PHE A 240 -7.41 1.59 -0.88
N PHE A 241 -7.24 2.55 -1.79
CA PHE A 241 -5.99 2.69 -2.56
C PHE A 241 -4.85 3.36 -1.78
N PHE A 242 -5.15 4.36 -0.94
CA PHE A 242 -4.14 5.24 -0.35
C PHE A 242 -3.80 4.88 1.10
N VAL A 243 -4.65 4.11 1.77
CA VAL A 243 -4.47 3.74 3.18
C VAL A 243 -4.40 2.23 3.32
N ALA A 244 -5.50 1.55 3.02
CA ALA A 244 -5.67 0.14 3.31
C ALA A 244 -4.65 -0.72 2.56
N ILE A 245 -4.60 -0.72 1.23
CA ILE A 245 -3.67 -1.60 0.50
C ILE A 245 -2.18 -1.35 0.84
N PRO A 246 -1.68 -0.11 0.90
CA PRO A 246 -0.30 0.15 1.33
C PRO A 246 0.03 -0.43 2.72
N GLU A 247 -0.83 -0.19 3.72
CA GLU A 247 -0.63 -0.70 5.07
C GLU A 247 -0.79 -2.23 5.11
N GLU A 248 -1.81 -2.78 4.46
CA GLU A 248 -2.03 -4.21 4.38
C GLU A 248 -0.85 -4.94 3.70
N LEU A 249 -0.27 -4.36 2.64
CA LEU A 249 0.95 -4.91 2.06
C LEU A 249 2.06 -4.98 3.11
N PHE A 250 2.36 -3.87 3.79
CA PHE A 250 3.46 -3.79 4.75
C PHE A 250 3.28 -4.75 5.92
N PHE A 251 2.14 -4.69 6.59
CA PHE A 251 1.93 -5.45 7.82
C PHE A 251 1.54 -6.91 7.57
N ARG A 252 0.77 -7.21 6.50
CA ARG A 252 0.21 -8.56 6.28
C ARG A 252 1.01 -9.29 5.21
N GLY A 253 1.12 -8.67 4.04
CA GLY A 253 1.83 -9.24 2.90
C GLY A 253 3.32 -9.46 3.14
N LEU A 254 3.97 -8.55 3.86
CA LEU A 254 5.40 -8.62 4.17
C LEU A 254 5.64 -9.13 5.61
N LEU A 255 5.31 -8.33 6.63
CA LEU A 255 5.68 -8.62 8.02
C LEU A 255 5.02 -9.89 8.56
N GLN A 256 3.68 -9.96 8.59
CA GLN A 256 2.96 -11.12 9.09
C GLN A 256 3.36 -12.36 8.32
N ASN A 257 3.39 -12.30 6.98
CA ASN A 257 3.79 -13.41 6.10
C ASN A 257 5.14 -14.03 6.48
N MET A 258 6.18 -13.20 6.56
CA MET A 258 7.53 -13.67 6.91
C MET A 258 7.62 -14.14 8.37
N LEU A 259 6.84 -13.54 9.28
CA LEU A 259 6.70 -14.02 10.66
C LEU A 259 5.98 -15.36 10.73
N GLU A 260 4.95 -15.62 9.91
CA GLU A 260 4.23 -16.91 9.91
C GLU A 260 5.20 -18.06 9.64
N ALA A 261 6.10 -17.87 8.68
CA ALA A 261 7.13 -18.84 8.32
C ALA A 261 8.20 -19.02 9.42
N ARG A 262 8.35 -18.05 10.34
CA ARG A 262 9.37 -18.08 11.41
C ARG A 262 8.83 -18.58 12.75
N ILE A 263 7.65 -18.10 13.18
CA ILE A 263 7.10 -18.30 14.53
C ILE A 263 5.70 -18.93 14.54
N GLY A 264 5.16 -19.28 13.37
CA GLY A 264 3.86 -19.94 13.22
C GLY A 264 2.67 -18.98 13.20
N HIS A 265 1.50 -19.51 12.86
CA HIS A 265 0.29 -18.73 12.59
C HIS A 265 -0.23 -17.90 13.79
N PRO A 266 -0.46 -18.43 15.00
CA PRO A 266 -1.07 -17.63 16.06
C PRO A 266 -0.16 -16.48 16.52
N ARG A 267 1.15 -16.76 16.67
CA ARG A 267 2.13 -15.77 17.14
C ARG A 267 2.37 -14.66 16.12
N SER A 268 2.49 -15.00 14.84
CA SER A 268 2.67 -14.01 13.76
C SER A 268 1.49 -13.05 13.65
N LEU A 269 0.25 -13.54 13.80
CA LEU A 269 -0.94 -12.67 13.79
C LEU A 269 -0.90 -11.67 14.93
N PHE A 270 -0.64 -12.17 16.14
CA PHE A 270 -0.60 -11.35 17.35
C PHE A 270 0.51 -10.29 17.25
N VAL A 271 1.73 -10.69 16.89
CA VAL A 271 2.88 -9.78 16.76
C VAL A 271 2.64 -8.72 15.69
N ALA A 272 2.15 -9.11 14.50
CA ALA A 272 1.86 -8.16 13.43
C ALA A 272 0.74 -7.17 13.81
N ALA A 273 -0.30 -7.63 14.51
CA ALA A 273 -1.38 -6.78 15.00
C ALA A 273 -0.91 -5.79 16.09
N VAL A 274 -0.04 -6.22 17.01
CA VAL A 274 0.56 -5.33 18.00
C VAL A 274 1.43 -4.26 17.33
N ILE A 275 2.29 -4.66 16.39
CA ILE A 275 3.14 -3.71 15.64
C ILE A 275 2.28 -2.73 14.83
N PHE A 276 1.20 -3.20 14.21
CA PHE A 276 0.22 -2.35 13.53
C PHE A 276 -0.45 -1.35 14.48
N GLY A 277 -0.92 -1.77 15.66
CA GLY A 277 -1.48 -0.82 16.62
C GLY A 277 -0.44 0.18 17.13
N LEU A 278 0.80 -0.26 17.35
CA LEU A 278 1.88 0.63 17.75
C LEU A 278 2.23 1.67 16.68
N SER A 279 2.06 1.40 15.38
CA SER A 279 2.23 2.42 14.31
C SER A 279 1.09 3.45 14.22
N HIS A 280 0.19 3.45 15.20
CA HIS A 280 -0.89 4.43 15.33
C HIS A 280 -0.72 5.31 16.58
N PHE A 281 0.39 5.13 17.31
CA PHE A 281 0.65 5.82 18.56
C PHE A 281 0.65 7.35 18.45
N ASN A 282 1.00 7.91 17.28
CA ASN A 282 1.15 9.34 17.03
C ASN A 282 0.05 9.95 16.14
N LYS A 283 -1.09 9.26 15.96
CA LYS A 283 -2.19 9.69 15.08
C LYS A 283 -3.53 9.75 15.85
N PRO A 284 -4.05 10.89 16.35
CA PRO A 284 -3.48 12.22 16.47
C PRO A 284 -2.51 12.35 17.66
N LEU A 285 -1.70 13.42 17.67
CA LEU A 285 -0.84 13.77 18.81
C LEU A 285 -1.65 14.47 19.92
N PRO A 286 -1.31 14.28 21.21
CA PRO A 286 -0.27 13.42 21.78
C PRO A 286 -0.67 11.93 21.83
N PHE A 287 0.23 11.05 22.31
CA PHE A 287 0.05 9.59 22.37
C PHE A 287 -1.35 9.16 22.82
N ASN A 288 -2.03 8.37 21.99
CA ASN A 288 -3.37 7.86 22.27
C ASN A 288 -3.37 6.33 22.37
N TRP A 289 -3.19 5.81 23.59
CA TRP A 289 -3.20 4.37 23.85
C TRP A 289 -4.53 3.69 23.48
N ARG A 290 -5.66 4.42 23.54
CA ARG A 290 -6.98 3.88 23.15
C ARG A 290 -7.01 3.57 21.66
N TYR A 291 -6.40 4.44 20.86
CA TYR A 291 -6.27 4.21 19.44
C TYR A 291 -5.33 3.04 19.14
N VAL A 292 -4.19 2.97 19.82
CA VAL A 292 -3.26 1.83 19.72
C VAL A 292 -3.98 0.51 20.01
N LEU A 293 -4.77 0.45 21.09
CA LEU A 293 -5.52 -0.74 21.47
C LEU A 293 -6.55 -1.12 20.40
N LEU A 294 -7.38 -0.18 19.95
CA LEU A 294 -8.41 -0.45 18.94
C LEU A 294 -7.80 -0.82 17.59
N ALA A 295 -6.71 -0.17 17.19
CA ALA A 295 -5.94 -0.50 15.99
C ALA A 295 -5.30 -1.89 16.10
N THR A 296 -4.76 -2.28 17.27
CA THR A 296 -4.27 -3.65 17.50
C THR A 296 -5.39 -4.68 17.31
N ILE A 297 -6.57 -4.43 17.88
CA ILE A 297 -7.73 -5.34 17.72
C ILE A 297 -8.13 -5.41 16.25
N ALA A 298 -8.27 -4.28 15.56
CA ALA A 298 -8.57 -4.23 14.14
C ALA A 298 -7.53 -5.02 13.31
N GLY A 299 -6.25 -4.87 13.67
CA GLY A 299 -5.16 -5.57 13.02
C GLY A 299 -5.24 -7.09 13.10
N LEU A 300 -5.86 -7.67 14.14
CA LEU A 300 -6.15 -9.11 14.22
C LEU A 300 -7.15 -9.55 13.15
N PHE A 301 -8.19 -8.75 12.89
CA PHE A 301 -9.21 -9.06 11.88
C PHE A 301 -8.67 -8.87 10.46
N TYR A 302 -7.85 -7.84 10.24
CA TYR A 302 -7.17 -7.65 8.95
C TYR A 302 -6.24 -8.84 8.66
N GLY A 303 -5.39 -9.19 9.63
CA GLY A 303 -4.48 -10.34 9.51
C GLY A 303 -5.21 -11.67 9.30
N ARG A 304 -6.38 -11.88 9.89
CA ARG A 304 -7.25 -13.04 9.65
C ARG A 304 -7.87 -13.02 8.24
N ALA A 305 -8.36 -11.87 7.78
CA ALA A 305 -8.92 -11.70 6.45
C ALA A 305 -7.89 -12.07 5.38
N TRP A 306 -6.68 -11.50 5.48
CA TRP A 306 -5.57 -11.84 4.59
C TRP A 306 -5.22 -13.33 4.67
N ARG A 307 -5.03 -13.88 5.87
CA ARG A 307 -4.61 -15.28 6.07
C ARG A 307 -5.59 -16.28 5.47
N SER A 308 -6.89 -15.98 5.45
CA SER A 308 -7.92 -16.91 4.98
C SER A 308 -7.65 -17.45 3.57
N ARG A 309 -7.05 -16.63 2.69
CA ARG A 309 -6.70 -17.02 1.31
C ARG A 309 -5.35 -16.47 0.82
N ARG A 310 -4.56 -15.85 1.70
CA ARG A 310 -3.36 -15.05 1.38
C ARG A 310 -3.66 -13.99 0.32
N ARG A 311 -4.66 -13.14 0.58
CA ARG A 311 -5.12 -12.09 -0.36
C ARG A 311 -5.26 -10.75 0.35
N LEU A 312 -4.48 -9.77 -0.12
CA LEU A 312 -4.51 -8.41 0.42
C LEU A 312 -5.83 -7.71 0.09
N PHE A 313 -6.50 -8.10 -0.99
CA PHE A 313 -7.81 -7.55 -1.36
C PHE A 313 -8.85 -7.73 -0.23
N ALA A 314 -8.95 -8.92 0.37
CA ALA A 314 -9.87 -9.20 1.47
C ALA A 314 -9.53 -8.40 2.75
N SER A 315 -8.24 -8.29 3.06
CA SER A 315 -7.73 -7.46 4.15
C SER A 315 -8.04 -5.99 3.94
N GLY A 316 -7.78 -5.51 2.72
CA GLY A 316 -8.03 -4.13 2.29
C GLY A 316 -9.50 -3.76 2.42
N ILE A 317 -10.42 -4.64 2.00
CA ILE A 317 -11.86 -4.41 2.20
C ILE A 317 -12.20 -4.27 3.69
N THR A 318 -11.69 -5.19 4.53
CA THR A 318 -11.93 -5.14 5.98
C THR A 318 -11.47 -3.79 6.55
N HIS A 319 -10.24 -3.40 6.22
CA HIS A 319 -9.62 -2.17 6.68
C HIS A 319 -10.36 -0.93 6.18
N THR A 320 -10.66 -0.86 4.88
CA THR A 320 -11.42 0.24 4.28
C THR A 320 -12.79 0.42 4.93
N LEU A 321 -13.51 -0.68 5.18
CA LEU A 321 -14.83 -0.59 5.82
C LEU A 321 -14.74 -0.11 7.26
N VAL A 322 -13.70 -0.51 8.01
CA VAL A 322 -13.46 0.04 9.35
C VAL A 322 -13.25 1.54 9.28
N ASP A 323 -12.28 2.00 8.50
CA ASP A 323 -11.90 3.41 8.42
C ASP A 323 -13.02 4.30 7.91
N VAL A 324 -13.74 3.87 6.87
CA VAL A 324 -14.84 4.64 6.29
C VAL A 324 -16.03 4.69 7.24
N VAL A 325 -16.38 3.57 7.90
CA VAL A 325 -17.49 3.57 8.86
C VAL A 325 -17.16 4.46 10.05
N TRP A 326 -15.92 4.39 10.55
CA TRP A 326 -15.47 5.23 11.64
C TRP A 326 -15.46 6.71 11.24
N GLY A 327 -14.73 7.05 10.17
CA GLY A 327 -14.56 8.44 9.75
C GLY A 327 -15.86 9.16 9.39
N LEU A 328 -16.87 8.44 8.91
CA LEU A 328 -18.16 9.03 8.53
C LEU A 328 -19.20 9.06 9.67
N TRP A 329 -19.25 8.04 10.54
CA TRP A 329 -20.33 7.90 11.54
C TRP A 329 -19.88 7.87 13.00
N PHE A 330 -18.59 7.76 13.29
CA PHE A 330 -18.06 7.68 14.65
C PHE A 330 -16.86 8.63 14.82
N LYS A 331 -17.12 9.84 15.33
CA LYS A 331 -16.10 10.87 15.57
C LYS A 331 -15.66 10.95 17.01
#